data_AF-A0A154MF58-F1
#
_entry.id   AF-A0A154MF58-F1
#
_cell.length_a   1.000
_cell.length_b   1.000
_cell.length_c   1.000
_cell.angle_alpha   90.00
_cell.angle_beta   90.00
_cell.angle_gamma   90.00
#
_symmetry.space_group_name_H-M   'P 1'
#
loop_
_entity.id
_entity.type
_entity.pdbx_description
1 polymer ?
#
loop_
_entity_poly.entity_id
_entity_poly.type
_entity_poly.pdbx_seq_one_letter_code
_entity_poly.pdbx_strand_id
1 'polypeptide(L)'
;MACRLSYVEGFALADSGVVAAHAWCAHPDGTVEDPTWGDAGRAYLGIAFTPDYLAEFEARRGAVTVLFDQHRDDMRLLREGLPENAFADSGIPHHHTPTLDVG
;
A
#
# COMPACT_ATOMS: atom_id res chain seq x y z
N MET A 1 -4.41 23.87 2.26
CA MET A 1 -4.47 22.44 2.64
C MET A 1 -3.10 21.86 2.38
N ALA A 2 -2.44 21.28 3.39
CA ALA A 2 -1.15 20.64 3.18
C ALA A 2 -1.37 19.40 2.29
N CYS A 3 -0.60 19.27 1.22
CA CYS A 3 -0.60 18.05 0.40
C CYS A 3 -0.09 16.90 1.28
N ARG A 4 -0.97 15.96 1.64
CA ARG A 4 -0.62 14.82 2.49
C ARG A 4 -0.34 13.63 1.57
N LEU A 5 0.94 13.32 1.41
CA LEU A 5 1.38 12.08 0.80
C LEU A 5 1.08 10.91 1.74
N SER A 6 0.64 9.79 1.18
CA SER A 6 0.49 8.52 1.90
C SER A 6 1.60 7.57 1.50
N TYR A 7 2.28 6.97 2.47
CA TYR A 7 3.24 5.91 2.18
C TYR A 7 2.48 4.64 1.76
N VAL A 8 2.93 4.00 0.69
CA VAL A 8 2.31 2.84 0.08
C VAL A 8 3.33 1.74 -0.10
N GLU A 9 2.96 0.51 0.21
CA GLU A 9 3.70 -0.67 -0.21
C GLU A 9 2.81 -1.54 -1.10
N GLY A 10 3.42 -2.23 -2.06
CA GLY A 10 2.72 -3.13 -2.96
C GLY A 10 3.58 -3.55 -4.13
N PHE A 11 2.98 -3.69 -5.30
CA PHE A 11 3.66 -4.06 -6.52
C PHE A 11 3.67 -2.92 -7.52
N ALA A 12 4.83 -2.67 -8.11
CA ALA A 12 4.99 -1.72 -9.21
C ALA A 12 5.45 -2.46 -10.48
N LEU A 13 4.86 -2.10 -11.62
CA LEU A 13 5.31 -2.53 -12.95
C LEU A 13 6.38 -1.54 -13.44
N ALA A 14 7.63 -1.97 -13.46
CA ALA A 14 8.73 -1.17 -14.00
C ALA A 14 8.56 -0.94 -15.50
N ASP A 15 9.25 0.07 -16.05
CA ASP A 15 9.22 0.34 -17.49
C ASP A 15 9.70 -0.85 -18.33
N SER A 16 10.68 -1.60 -17.80
CA SER A 16 11.18 -2.86 -18.37
C SER A 16 10.12 -3.97 -18.49
N GLY A 17 8.96 -3.81 -17.85
CA GLY A 17 7.89 -4.81 -17.81
C GLY A 17 8.00 -5.82 -16.66
N VAL A 18 9.00 -5.68 -15.80
CA VAL A 18 9.15 -6.50 -14.59
C VAL A 18 8.24 -5.97 -13.48
N VAL A 19 7.52 -6.86 -12.81
CA VAL A 19 6.75 -6.54 -11.60
C VAL A 19 7.63 -6.80 -10.38
N ALA A 20 7.74 -5.81 -9.49
CA ALA A 20 8.53 -5.92 -8.27
C ALA A 20 7.71 -5.51 -7.04
N ALA A 21 8.02 -6.15 -5.90
CA ALA A 21 7.66 -5.61 -4.59
C ALA A 21 8.32 -4.23 -4.43
N HIS A 22 7.53 -3.23 -4.07
CA HIS A 22 7.95 -1.84 -4.14
C HIS A 22 7.24 -0.97 -3.09
N ALA A 23 7.82 0.21 -2.84
CA ALA A 23 7.26 1.21 -1.95
C ALA A 23 7.36 2.62 -2.57
N TRP A 24 6.34 3.44 -2.35
CA TRP A 24 6.24 4.79 -2.92
C TRP A 24 5.37 5.70 -2.04
N CYS A 25 5.30 6.98 -2.38
CA CYS A 25 4.34 7.91 -1.78
C CYS A 25 3.25 8.23 -2.80
N ALA A 26 1.98 8.12 -2.41
CA ALA A 26 0.84 8.47 -3.24
C ALA A 26 0.24 9.82 -2.82
N HIS A 27 -0.08 10.64 -3.81
CA HIS A 27 -0.88 11.84 -3.66
C HIS A 27 -2.38 11.50 -3.57
N PRO A 28 -3.23 12.39 -3.02
CA PRO A 28 -4.67 12.17 -2.97
C PRO A 28 -5.36 12.02 -4.34
N ASP A 29 -4.75 12.52 -5.41
CA ASP A 29 -5.25 12.38 -6.79
C ASP A 29 -4.81 11.07 -7.48
N GLY A 30 -4.08 10.22 -6.76
CA GLY A 30 -3.58 8.94 -7.27
C GLY A 30 -2.24 9.01 -8.00
N THR A 31 -1.63 10.20 -8.13
CA THR A 31 -0.27 10.33 -8.66
C THR A 31 0.77 9.82 -7.64
N VAL A 32 1.94 9.43 -8.13
CA VAL A 32 2.95 8.71 -7.34
C VAL A 32 4.28 9.45 -7.34
N GLU A 33 4.89 9.57 -6.16
CA GLU A 33 6.28 9.93 -5.94
C GLU A 33 7.09 8.66 -5.65
N ASP A 34 7.92 8.26 -6.60
CA ASP A 34 8.79 7.09 -6.52
C ASP A 34 10.25 7.53 -6.69
N PRO A 35 11.00 7.74 -5.60
CA PRO A 35 12.38 8.20 -5.66
C PRO A 35 13.37 7.09 -6.04
N THR A 36 12.90 5.84 -6.20
CA THR A 36 13.77 4.68 -6.41
C THR A 36 14.17 4.52 -7.88
N TRP A 37 13.26 4.85 -8.80
CA TRP A 37 13.46 4.71 -10.23
C TRP A 37 13.71 6.07 -10.89
N GLY A 38 14.56 6.09 -11.91
CA GLY A 38 14.83 7.31 -12.67
C GLY A 38 13.61 7.78 -13.47
N ASP A 39 12.87 6.83 -14.04
CA ASP A 39 11.57 7.04 -14.67
C ASP A 39 10.48 6.37 -13.83
N ALA A 40 9.28 6.97 -13.81
CA ALA A 40 8.15 6.39 -13.11
C ALA A 40 7.77 5.02 -13.69
N GLY A 41 7.31 4.13 -12.81
CA GLY A 41 6.71 2.86 -13.18
C GLY A 41 5.48 3.04 -14.05
N ARG A 42 5.16 2.00 -14.83
CA ARG A 42 4.01 1.98 -15.74
C ARG A 42 2.69 1.79 -15.00
N ALA A 43 2.71 1.15 -13.84
CA ALA A 43 1.54 0.92 -12.99
C ALA A 43 1.96 0.64 -11.56
N TYR A 44 1.08 1.00 -10.61
CA TYR A 44 1.29 0.85 -9.18
C TYR A 44 0.02 0.26 -8.53
N LEU A 45 0.18 -0.78 -7.71
CA LEU A 45 -0.91 -1.43 -7.00
C LEU A 45 -0.46 -1.73 -5.56
N GLY A 46 -1.07 -1.09 -4.57
CA GLY A 46 -0.62 -1.24 -3.18
C GLY A 46 -1.63 -0.77 -2.14
N ILE A 47 -1.21 -0.88 -0.88
CA ILE A 47 -1.97 -0.47 0.29
C ILE A 47 -1.30 0.76 0.87
N ALA A 48 -2.05 1.86 0.94
CA ALA A 48 -1.60 3.08 1.59
C ALA A 48 -1.73 2.92 3.10
N PHE A 49 -0.70 3.25 3.87
CA PHE A 49 -0.69 3.12 5.33
C PHE A 49 -0.84 4.46 6.05
N THR A 50 -1.46 4.44 7.22
CA THR A 50 -1.53 5.61 8.09
C THR A 50 -0.17 5.90 8.74
N PRO A 51 0.20 7.17 8.93
CA PRO A 51 1.44 7.53 9.63
C PRO A 51 1.52 6.95 11.05
N ASP A 52 0.39 6.88 11.75
CA ASP A 52 0.33 6.35 13.11
C ASP A 52 0.67 4.86 13.14
N TYR A 53 0.11 4.08 12.21
CA TYR A 53 0.44 2.66 12.09
C TYR A 53 1.91 2.43 11.70
N LEU A 54 2.46 3.24 10.80
CA LEU A 54 3.87 3.15 10.41
C LEU A 54 4.80 3.48 11.59
N ALA A 55 4.47 4.51 12.38
CA ALA A 55 5.25 4.87 13.56
C ALA A 55 5.21 3.78 14.64
N GLU A 56 4.04 3.18 14.89
CA GLU A 56 3.91 2.04 15.80
C GLU A 56 4.68 0.82 15.30
N PHE A 57 4.61 0.55 14.00
CA PHE A 57 5.32 -0.56 13.38
C PHE A 57 6.84 -0.37 13.47
N GLU A 58 7.35 0.81 13.13
CA GLU A 58 8.78 1.16 13.26
C GLU A 58 9.24 1.10 14.71
N ALA A 59 8.47 1.63 15.67
CA ALA A 59 8.82 1.57 17.09
C ALA A 59 8.96 0.12 17.60
N ARG A 60 8.18 -0.81 17.03
CA ARG A 60 8.22 -2.23 17.38
C ARG A 60 9.30 -3.01 16.62
N ARG A 61 9.57 -2.67 15.35
CA ARG A 61 10.34 -3.52 14.41
C ARG A 61 11.53 -2.86 13.71
N GLY A 62 11.70 -1.56 13.86
CA GLY A 62 12.65 -0.76 13.08
C GLY A 62 12.21 -0.56 11.63
N ALA A 63 13.12 -0.06 10.80
CA ALA A 63 12.89 0.22 9.38
C ALA A 63 12.85 -1.07 8.53
N VAL A 64 11.77 -1.85 8.65
CA VAL A 64 11.47 -3.02 7.80
C VAL A 64 10.20 -2.79 7.00
N THR A 65 10.02 -3.50 5.89
CA THR A 65 8.81 -3.36 5.06
C THR A 65 7.58 -3.96 5.76
N VAL A 66 6.45 -3.28 5.65
CA VAL A 66 5.19 -3.67 6.27
C VAL A 66 4.56 -4.88 5.58
N LEU A 67 4.69 -5.02 4.26
CA LEU A 67 4.06 -6.09 3.47
C LEU A 67 5.02 -7.25 3.15
N PHE A 68 6.29 -6.98 2.86
CA PHE A 68 7.16 -7.99 2.25
C PHE A 68 8.09 -8.71 3.25
N ASP A 69 8.37 -8.12 4.41
CA ASP A 69 9.23 -8.71 5.45
C ASP A 69 8.46 -9.48 6.54
N GLN A 70 7.35 -10.14 6.21
CA GLN A 70 6.47 -10.80 7.19
C GLN A 70 7.17 -11.84 8.08
N HIS A 71 8.20 -12.51 7.57
CA HIS A 71 9.00 -13.45 8.35
C HIS A 71 9.71 -12.79 9.54
N ARG A 72 9.99 -11.49 9.43
CA ARG A 72 10.55 -10.69 10.51
C ARG A 72 9.49 -10.27 11.51
N ASP A 73 8.20 -10.37 11.16
CA ASP A 73 7.05 -10.04 12.01
C ASP A 73 6.17 -11.25 12.39
N ASP A 74 6.78 -12.44 12.53
CA ASP A 74 6.09 -13.70 12.89
C ASP A 74 4.85 -13.99 12.02
N MET A 75 4.90 -13.57 10.76
CA MET A 75 3.79 -13.67 9.81
C MET A 75 2.49 -13.04 10.32
N ARG A 76 2.55 -12.03 11.21
CA ARG A 76 1.36 -11.45 11.87
C ARG A 76 0.32 -10.96 10.87
N LEU A 77 0.72 -10.26 9.81
CA LEU A 77 -0.19 -9.83 8.75
C LEU A 77 -0.99 -11.00 8.16
N LEU A 78 -0.32 -12.12 7.89
CA LEU A 78 -0.96 -13.29 7.27
C LEU A 78 -1.83 -14.07 8.26
N ARG A 79 -1.54 -13.96 9.56
CA ARG A 79 -2.28 -14.63 10.63
C ARG A 79 -3.45 -13.82 11.17
N GLU A 80 -3.30 -12.51 11.28
CA GLU A 80 -4.18 -11.61 12.01
C GLU A 80 -4.78 -10.51 11.13
N GLY A 81 -4.23 -10.29 9.92
CA GLY A 81 -4.63 -9.22 9.03
C GLY A 81 -4.05 -7.85 9.41
N LEU A 82 -4.54 -6.82 8.72
CA LEU A 82 -4.28 -5.43 9.07
C LEU A 82 -5.38 -4.93 10.02
N PRO A 83 -5.04 -4.18 11.10
CA PRO A 83 -6.06 -3.53 11.92
C PRO A 83 -6.76 -2.41 11.12
N GLU A 84 -7.97 -2.03 11.53
CA GLU A 84 -8.81 -1.06 10.82
C GLU A 84 -8.15 0.33 10.66
N ASN A 85 -7.25 0.71 11.57
CA ASN A 85 -6.53 1.97 11.52
C ASN A 85 -5.22 1.92 10.71
N ALA A 86 -4.86 0.77 10.12
CA ALA A 86 -3.60 0.62 9.42
C ALA A 86 -3.57 1.30 8.06
N PHE A 87 -4.68 1.31 7.33
CA PHE A 87 -4.72 1.79 5.95
C PHE A 87 -5.29 3.20 5.85
N ALA A 88 -4.69 4.02 5.00
CA ALA A 88 -5.19 5.35 4.69
C ALA A 88 -6.48 5.24 3.86
N ASP A 89 -7.32 6.28 3.95
CA ASP A 89 -8.50 6.42 3.09
C ASP A 89 -8.05 6.76 1.65
N SER A 90 -7.72 5.71 0.90
CA SER A 90 -7.25 5.78 -0.49
C SER A 90 -8.33 5.38 -1.50
N GLY A 91 -9.58 5.26 -1.07
CA GLY A 91 -10.71 4.91 -1.92
C GLY A 91 -11.83 4.15 -1.20
N ILE A 92 -12.98 4.03 -1.86
CA ILE A 92 -14.16 3.34 -1.35
C ILE A 92 -14.28 1.98 -2.05
N PRO A 93 -14.38 0.85 -1.32
CA PRO A 93 -14.66 -0.44 -1.91
C PRO A 93 -15.95 -0.39 -2.74
N HIS A 94 -15.88 -0.81 -4.01
CA HIS A 94 -17.08 -1.05 -4.78
C HIS A 94 -17.75 -2.33 -4.28
N HIS A 95 -18.82 -2.18 -3.51
CA HIS A 95 -19.69 -3.31 -3.19
C HIS A 95 -20.47 -3.69 -4.44
N HIS A 96 -20.05 -4.79 -5.08
CA HIS A 96 -20.86 -5.42 -6.11
C HIS A 96 -22.18 -5.86 -5.47
N THR A 97 -23.26 -5.14 -5.72
CA THR A 97 -24.61 -5.64 -5.43
C THR A 97 -24.87 -6.73 -6.46
N PRO A 98 -25.05 -8.01 -6.07
CA PRO A 98 -25.43 -9.04 -7.02
C PRO A 98 -26.72 -8.59 -7.71
N THR A 99 -26.68 -8.35 -9.01
CA THR A 99 -27.89 -8.22 -9.80
C THR A 99 -28.63 -9.54 -9.62
N LEU A 100 -29.84 -9.49 -9.04
CA LEU A 100 -30.73 -10.63 -9.09
C LEU A 100 -30.95 -10.93 -10.57
N ASP A 101 -30.40 -12.05 -11.04
CA ASP A 101 -30.69 -12.57 -12.36
C ASP A 101 -32.20 -12.86 -12.39
N VAL A 102 -32.97 -11.97 -13.01
CA VAL A 102 -34.38 -12.18 -13.28
C VAL A 102 -34.48 -12.60 -14.74
N GLY A 103 -34.43 -13.92 -14.97
CA GLY A 103 -34.89 -14.57 -16.20
C GLY A 103 -33.80 -15.12 -17.10
#